data_AF-A0A7V1ING6-F1
#
_entry.id   AF-A0A7V1ING6-F1
#
_cell.length_a   1.000
_cell.length_b   1.000
_cell.length_c   1.000
_cell.angle_alpha   90.00
_cell.angle_beta   90.00
_cell.angle_gamma   90.00
#
_symmetry.space_group_name_H-M   'P 1'
#
loop_
_entity.id
_entity.type
_entity.pdbx_description
1 polymer ?
#
loop_
_entity_poly.entity_id
_entity_poly.type
_entity_poly.pdbx_seq_one_letter_code
_entity_poly.pdbx_strand_id
1 'polypeptide(L)'
;MPDVHGRPLHTRSLTIVLSRESDGLWHARGDVVDLRKTGFVPMLADIQPAGVIHMMSIGLAFDIESLRIESIDVDQPFVAIEPSERTGGECCRDPAPRLLALRGETLDSRFAKRLGTTFGGVLGCSHLLTLFQLMASTLPRAVEIEKARASSEGTSHPIGFRFFRRSVFIDGHERDPASIDVGLQLSDTHTRPVPPDSGSTDRLALFHEVKALARIDRKRFRVEALRARERRRDAGTLSKSEWISRDDRVSGLVDGPLIPGMAGRIFARLGGDADVAPLRDLLLQLAPGFIQISAALMDGFFEEKPSSESTSKSAEKPMVASIGGNTNSCYMWREDGPATRASGIRTPSPSSD
;
A
#
# COMPACT_ATOMS: atom_id res chain seq x y z
N MET A 1 0.20 22.41 -2.53
CA MET A 1 0.60 21.53 -1.39
C MET A 1 1.95 22.10 -0.91
N PRO A 2 2.78 21.54 -0.01
CA PRO A 2 4.19 21.59 -0.38
C PRO A 2 4.28 20.79 -1.67
N ASP A 3 4.58 21.49 -2.77
CA ASP A 3 4.45 20.90 -4.10
C ASP A 3 5.42 19.72 -4.22
N VAL A 4 4.94 18.61 -4.79
CA VAL A 4 5.82 17.51 -5.14
C VAL A 4 6.59 17.97 -6.37
N HIS A 5 7.91 17.97 -6.30
CA HIS A 5 8.77 18.46 -7.37
C HIS A 5 9.51 17.32 -8.05
N GLY A 6 9.86 17.53 -9.31
CA GLY A 6 10.73 16.63 -10.07
C GLY A 6 10.01 15.74 -11.07
N ARG A 7 10.76 14.79 -11.63
CA ARG A 7 10.29 13.88 -12.69
C ARG A 7 9.40 12.79 -12.08
N PRO A 8 8.17 12.58 -12.56
CA PRO A 8 7.28 11.57 -12.01
C PRO A 8 7.78 10.15 -12.31
N LEU A 9 7.86 9.30 -11.29
CA LEU A 9 8.40 7.94 -11.38
C LEU A 9 7.31 6.87 -11.35
N HIS A 10 6.44 6.95 -10.35
CA HIS A 10 5.46 5.90 -10.04
C HIS A 10 4.29 6.46 -9.24
N THR A 11 3.11 5.86 -9.42
CA THR A 11 1.94 6.07 -8.56
C THR A 11 1.42 4.71 -8.10
N ARG A 12 1.36 4.52 -6.78
CA ARG A 12 0.58 3.45 -6.16
C ARG A 12 -0.75 4.02 -5.71
N SER A 13 -1.85 3.39 -6.12
CA SER A 13 -3.21 3.71 -5.71
C SER A 13 -3.80 2.52 -4.97
N LEU A 14 -4.34 2.75 -3.78
CA LEU A 14 -5.18 1.79 -3.07
C LEU A 14 -6.57 2.40 -2.86
N THR A 15 -7.63 1.63 -3.10
CA THR A 15 -9.00 2.07 -2.84
C THR A 15 -9.76 0.99 -2.12
N ILE A 16 -10.54 1.37 -1.11
CA ILE A 16 -11.44 0.48 -0.38
C ILE A 16 -12.83 1.11 -0.43
N VAL A 17 -13.82 0.33 -0.86
CA VAL A 17 -15.22 0.75 -0.94
C VAL A 17 -16.07 -0.21 -0.14
N LEU A 18 -17.01 0.32 0.64
CA LEU A 18 -18.00 -0.47 1.38
C LEU A 18 -19.41 -0.19 0.86
N SER A 19 -20.18 -1.26 0.76
CA SER A 19 -21.61 -1.26 0.47
C SER A 19 -22.35 -2.19 1.42
N ARG A 20 -23.62 -1.87 1.67
CA ARG A 20 -24.49 -2.76 2.44
C ARG A 20 -24.93 -3.92 1.55
N GLU A 21 -24.71 -5.14 1.99
CA GLU A 21 -25.14 -6.35 1.25
C GLU A 21 -26.53 -6.79 1.72
N SER A 22 -26.71 -6.88 3.04
CA SER A 22 -27.99 -7.22 3.66
C SER A 22 -28.04 -6.67 5.10
N ASP A 23 -29.00 -7.14 5.91
CA ASP A 23 -29.06 -6.82 7.33
C ASP A 23 -27.93 -7.55 8.07
N GLY A 24 -27.08 -6.78 8.77
CA GLY A 24 -25.94 -7.33 9.51
C GLY A 24 -24.72 -7.69 8.66
N LEU A 25 -24.82 -7.69 7.32
CA LEU A 25 -23.72 -8.07 6.42
C LEU A 25 -23.34 -6.93 5.48
N TRP A 26 -22.05 -6.59 5.46
CA TRP A 26 -21.48 -5.64 4.51
C TRP A 26 -20.51 -6.30 3.55
N HIS A 27 -20.39 -5.70 2.36
CA HIS A 27 -19.40 -6.06 1.38
C HIS A 27 -18.34 -4.96 1.27
N ALA A 28 -17.08 -5.35 1.25
CA ALA A 28 -15.94 -4.47 1.03
C ALA A 28 -15.11 -4.94 -0.18
N ARG A 29 -14.76 -4.01 -1.06
CA ARG A 29 -13.79 -4.24 -2.13
C ARG A 29 -12.57 -3.36 -1.92
N GLY A 30 -11.40 -3.99 -1.83
CA GLY A 30 -10.09 -3.35 -1.89
C GLY A 30 -9.47 -3.53 -3.26
N ASP A 31 -8.89 -2.48 -3.83
CA ASP A 31 -8.15 -2.49 -5.10
C ASP A 31 -6.75 -1.90 -4.86
N VAL A 32 -5.74 -2.46 -5.51
CA VAL A 32 -4.38 -1.89 -5.60
C VAL A 32 -3.96 -1.80 -7.06
N VAL A 33 -3.46 -0.63 -7.46
CA VAL A 33 -2.90 -0.36 -8.78
C VAL A 33 -1.53 0.29 -8.62
N ASP A 34 -0.52 -0.31 -9.23
CA ASP A 34 0.83 0.24 -9.34
C ASP A 34 1.09 0.66 -10.79
N LEU A 35 1.30 1.96 -10.99
CA LEU A 35 1.54 2.58 -12.30
C LEU A 35 2.97 3.13 -12.37
N ARG A 36 3.81 2.49 -13.18
CA ARG A 36 5.14 3.00 -13.52
C ARG A 36 4.99 4.05 -14.63
N LYS A 37 5.61 5.22 -14.46
CA LYS A 37 5.50 6.35 -15.40
C LYS A 37 6.72 6.51 -16.31
N THR A 38 7.84 5.88 -15.98
CA THR A 38 9.08 5.98 -16.74
C THR A 38 9.93 4.72 -16.60
N GLY A 39 10.86 4.56 -17.55
CA GLY A 39 11.81 3.46 -17.61
C GLY A 39 11.19 2.10 -17.86
N PHE A 40 12.04 1.09 -17.73
CA PHE A 40 11.66 -0.32 -17.79
C PHE A 40 12.44 -1.13 -16.77
N VAL A 41 11.94 -2.31 -16.44
CA VAL A 41 12.61 -3.26 -15.55
C VAL A 41 12.79 -4.57 -16.29
N PRO A 42 14.03 -5.05 -16.52
CA PRO A 42 14.25 -6.42 -16.95
C PRO A 42 13.84 -7.36 -15.82
N MET A 43 12.73 -8.04 -16.02
CA MET A 43 12.26 -9.11 -15.14
C MET A 43 12.75 -10.46 -15.64
N LEU A 44 12.51 -11.50 -14.85
CA LEU A 44 13.03 -12.85 -15.11
C LEU A 44 12.65 -13.38 -16.51
N ALA A 45 11.40 -13.21 -16.92
CA ALA A 45 10.89 -13.75 -18.19
C ALA A 45 10.48 -12.66 -19.19
N ASP A 46 10.58 -11.38 -18.83
CA ASP A 46 10.00 -10.28 -19.59
C ASP A 46 10.73 -8.95 -19.35
N ILE A 47 10.53 -7.98 -20.23
CA ILE A 47 10.90 -6.58 -20.00
C ILE A 47 9.61 -5.82 -19.68
N GLN A 48 9.50 -5.32 -18.46
CA GLN A 48 8.33 -4.55 -18.06
C GLN A 48 8.51 -3.06 -18.39
N PRO A 49 7.74 -2.50 -19.34
CA PRO A 49 7.81 -1.07 -19.65
C PRO A 49 7.12 -0.22 -18.58
N ALA A 50 7.02 1.08 -18.83
CA ALA A 50 6.07 1.95 -18.15
C ALA A 50 4.61 1.49 -18.44
N GLY A 51 3.71 1.73 -17.50
CA GLY A 51 2.33 1.25 -17.54
C GLY A 51 1.89 0.63 -16.23
N VAL A 52 0.73 -0.04 -16.26
CA VAL A 52 0.19 -0.79 -15.12
C VAL A 52 1.05 -2.03 -14.89
N ILE A 53 1.66 -2.11 -13.71
CA ILE A 53 2.55 -3.23 -13.32
C ILE A 53 1.81 -4.22 -12.44
N HIS A 54 0.98 -3.71 -11.54
CA HIS A 54 0.10 -4.51 -10.69
C HIS A 54 -1.31 -3.94 -10.76
N MET A 55 -2.28 -4.82 -10.93
CA MET A 55 -3.69 -4.55 -10.70
C MET A 55 -4.27 -5.76 -10.01
N MET A 56 -4.70 -5.58 -8.76
CA MET A 56 -5.20 -6.67 -7.92
C MET A 56 -6.33 -6.18 -7.04
N SER A 57 -7.22 -7.08 -6.63
CA SER A 57 -8.33 -6.75 -5.74
C SER A 57 -8.64 -7.87 -4.75
N ILE A 58 -9.20 -7.47 -3.60
CA ILE A 58 -9.74 -8.36 -2.57
C ILE A 58 -11.19 -7.95 -2.31
N GLY A 59 -12.12 -8.87 -2.49
CA GLY A 59 -13.52 -8.75 -2.06
C GLY A 59 -13.72 -9.46 -0.72
N LEU A 60 -14.49 -8.87 0.19
CA LEU A 60 -14.84 -9.44 1.48
C LEU A 60 -16.34 -9.24 1.74
N ALA A 61 -17.05 -10.29 2.16
CA ALA A 61 -18.28 -10.15 2.92
C ALA A 61 -17.96 -10.34 4.41
N PHE A 62 -18.52 -9.50 5.29
CA PHE A 62 -18.27 -9.59 6.72
C PHE A 62 -19.46 -9.14 7.55
N ASP A 63 -19.62 -9.77 8.72
CA ASP A 63 -20.64 -9.43 9.70
C ASP A 63 -20.27 -8.15 10.46
N ILE A 64 -21.20 -7.21 10.58
CA ILE A 64 -20.92 -5.87 11.12
C ILE A 64 -20.94 -5.80 12.65
N GLU A 65 -21.46 -6.83 13.31
CA GLU A 65 -21.51 -6.89 14.77
C GLU A 65 -20.24 -7.55 15.33
N SER A 66 -19.86 -8.69 14.77
CA SER A 66 -18.69 -9.48 15.16
C SER A 66 -17.42 -9.14 14.38
N LEU A 67 -17.52 -8.40 13.28
CA LEU A 67 -16.42 -8.14 12.33
C LEU A 67 -15.81 -9.43 11.75
N ARG A 68 -16.60 -10.52 11.70
CA ARG A 68 -16.17 -11.82 11.19
C ARG A 68 -16.26 -11.86 9.67
N ILE A 69 -15.22 -12.38 9.02
CA ILE A 69 -15.16 -12.54 7.56
C ILE A 69 -15.98 -13.77 7.14
N GLU A 70 -16.96 -13.57 6.26
CA GLU A 70 -17.81 -14.64 5.72
C GLU A 70 -17.32 -15.16 4.38
N SER A 71 -16.80 -14.28 3.52
CA SER A 71 -16.19 -14.67 2.24
C SER A 71 -14.98 -13.82 1.89
N ILE A 72 -14.10 -14.37 1.07
CA ILE A 72 -12.93 -13.70 0.51
C ILE A 72 -12.83 -14.07 -0.95
N ASP A 73 -12.72 -13.07 -1.82
CA ASP A 73 -12.50 -13.22 -3.25
C ASP A 73 -11.25 -12.44 -3.64
N VAL A 74 -10.45 -12.97 -4.57
CA VAL A 74 -9.20 -12.33 -5.01
C VAL A 74 -9.14 -12.35 -6.53
N ASP A 75 -8.82 -11.21 -7.12
CA ASP A 75 -8.59 -11.08 -8.55
C ASP A 75 -7.27 -10.36 -8.83
N GLN A 76 -6.53 -10.80 -9.83
CA GLN A 76 -5.20 -10.29 -10.18
C GLN A 76 -5.03 -10.17 -11.71
N PRO A 77 -5.71 -9.22 -12.37
CA PRO A 77 -5.65 -9.15 -13.83
C PRO A 77 -4.25 -8.79 -14.34
N PHE A 78 -3.48 -7.96 -13.62
CA PHE A 78 -2.10 -7.65 -13.97
C PHE A 78 -1.16 -7.95 -12.81
N VAL A 79 -0.11 -8.73 -13.09
CA VAL A 79 0.93 -9.08 -12.12
C VAL A 79 2.32 -8.92 -12.72
N ALA A 80 3.34 -8.76 -11.87
CA ALA A 80 4.68 -8.51 -12.36
C ALA A 80 5.40 -9.75 -12.91
N ILE A 81 5.10 -10.93 -12.40
CA ILE A 81 5.76 -12.17 -12.85
C ILE A 81 4.68 -13.16 -13.28
N GLU A 82 4.65 -13.41 -14.57
CA GLU A 82 3.78 -14.38 -15.25
C GLU A 82 4.46 -15.75 -15.34
N PRO A 83 3.68 -16.85 -15.45
CA PRO A 83 4.24 -18.19 -15.55
C PRO A 83 5.00 -18.37 -16.87
N SER A 84 6.19 -18.96 -16.79
CA SER A 84 7.06 -19.24 -17.93
C SER A 84 8.02 -20.38 -17.60
N GLU A 85 8.76 -20.87 -18.59
CA GLU A 85 9.85 -21.82 -18.37
C GLU A 85 10.90 -21.27 -17.39
N ARG A 86 11.23 -19.97 -17.50
CA ARG A 86 12.23 -19.32 -16.62
C ARG A 86 11.75 -19.19 -15.18
N THR A 87 10.43 -19.13 -14.95
CA THR A 87 9.84 -19.12 -13.61
C THR A 87 9.49 -20.53 -13.12
N GLY A 88 9.81 -21.59 -13.89
CA GLY A 88 9.40 -22.96 -13.53
C GLY A 88 7.88 -23.13 -13.48
N GLY A 89 7.13 -22.30 -14.21
CA GLY A 89 5.68 -22.26 -14.18
C GLY A 89 5.06 -21.45 -13.03
N GLU A 90 5.87 -20.93 -12.10
CA GLU A 90 5.35 -20.12 -10.98
C GLU A 90 5.01 -18.69 -11.39
N CYS A 91 4.06 -18.10 -10.68
CA CYS A 91 3.65 -16.71 -10.89
C CYS A 91 3.16 -16.00 -9.62
N CYS A 92 2.98 -14.68 -9.70
CA CYS A 92 2.50 -13.87 -8.59
C CYS A 92 1.07 -14.21 -8.12
N ARG A 93 0.30 -15.03 -8.85
CA ARG A 93 -1.07 -15.45 -8.49
C ARG A 93 -1.09 -16.69 -7.60
N ASP A 94 -0.03 -17.50 -7.64
CA ASP A 94 0.07 -18.76 -6.91
C ASP A 94 -0.22 -18.66 -5.40
N PRO A 95 0.24 -17.62 -4.66
CA PRO A 95 -0.05 -17.57 -3.23
C PRO A 95 -1.50 -17.20 -2.92
N ALA A 96 -2.23 -16.55 -3.83
CA ALA A 96 -3.52 -15.91 -3.55
C ALA A 96 -4.55 -16.79 -2.83
N PRO A 97 -4.73 -18.08 -3.19
CA PRO A 97 -5.68 -18.96 -2.50
C PRO A 97 -5.42 -19.11 -0.99
N ARG A 98 -4.21 -18.83 -0.50
CA ARG A 98 -3.90 -18.85 0.95
C ARG A 98 -4.69 -17.81 1.73
N LEU A 99 -5.13 -16.72 1.10
CA LEU A 99 -5.98 -15.73 1.76
C LEU A 99 -7.33 -16.31 2.17
N LEU A 100 -7.84 -17.33 1.46
CA LEU A 100 -9.11 -17.98 1.78
C LEU A 100 -9.09 -18.68 3.15
N ALA A 101 -7.91 -19.03 3.66
CA ALA A 101 -7.75 -19.60 5.01
C ALA A 101 -8.12 -18.61 6.13
N LEU A 102 -8.25 -17.32 5.82
CA LEU A 102 -8.68 -16.29 6.78
C LEU A 102 -10.21 -16.16 6.84
N ARG A 103 -10.97 -16.96 6.09
CA ARG A 103 -12.43 -17.02 6.24
C ARG A 103 -12.80 -17.44 7.66
N GLY A 104 -13.69 -16.68 8.28
CA GLY A 104 -14.14 -16.90 9.65
C GLY A 104 -13.27 -16.24 10.72
N GLU A 105 -12.16 -15.61 10.33
CA GLU A 105 -11.39 -14.74 11.22
C GLU A 105 -12.11 -13.42 11.48
N THR A 106 -11.87 -12.85 12.65
CA THR A 106 -12.39 -11.53 13.04
C THR A 106 -11.41 -10.42 12.66
N LEU A 107 -11.88 -9.29 12.16
CA LEU A 107 -11.08 -8.09 11.86
C LEU A 107 -10.75 -7.30 13.15
N ASP A 108 -10.04 -7.94 14.08
CA ASP A 108 -9.63 -7.37 15.37
C ASP A 108 -8.18 -6.83 15.33
N SER A 109 -7.70 -6.32 16.47
CA SER A 109 -6.33 -5.82 16.65
C SER A 109 -5.24 -6.87 16.41
N ARG A 110 -5.59 -8.17 16.42
CA ARG A 110 -4.68 -9.29 16.19
C ARG A 110 -4.71 -9.78 14.74
N PHE A 111 -5.67 -9.35 13.93
CA PHE A 111 -5.84 -9.80 12.55
C PHE A 111 -4.60 -9.56 11.70
N ALA A 112 -3.97 -8.39 11.80
CA ALA A 112 -2.76 -8.08 11.04
C ALA A 112 -1.61 -9.07 11.33
N LYS A 113 -1.51 -9.56 12.57
CA LYS A 113 -0.53 -10.60 12.95
C LYS A 113 -0.89 -11.96 12.35
N ARG A 114 -2.17 -12.35 12.38
CA ARG A 114 -2.66 -13.60 11.76
C ARG A 114 -2.43 -13.58 10.25
N LEU A 115 -2.82 -12.49 9.58
CA LEU A 115 -2.57 -12.25 8.17
C LEU A 115 -1.06 -12.33 7.84
N GLY A 116 -0.19 -11.71 8.65
CA GLY A 116 1.25 -11.81 8.46
C GLY A 116 1.81 -13.22 8.64
N THR A 117 1.21 -14.04 9.50
CA THR A 117 1.60 -15.44 9.70
C THR A 117 1.14 -16.32 8.53
N THR A 118 -0.05 -16.08 8.00
CA THR A 118 -0.64 -16.85 6.90
C THR A 118 -0.08 -16.47 5.52
N PHE A 119 0.24 -15.18 5.33
CA PHE A 119 0.48 -14.57 4.02
C PHE A 119 1.67 -13.60 3.99
N GLY A 120 2.49 -13.56 5.03
CA GLY A 120 3.67 -12.69 5.10
C GLY A 120 4.89 -13.26 4.37
N GLY A 121 5.74 -12.35 3.86
CA GLY A 121 7.02 -12.70 3.25
C GLY A 121 6.88 -13.75 2.14
N VAL A 122 7.66 -14.83 2.23
CA VAL A 122 7.68 -15.94 1.26
C VAL A 122 6.34 -16.64 1.06
N LEU A 123 5.38 -16.46 1.98
CA LEU A 123 4.09 -17.14 1.92
C LEU A 123 3.08 -16.42 1.04
N GLY A 124 3.33 -15.15 0.67
CA GLY A 124 2.33 -14.31 0.04
C GLY A 124 2.87 -13.26 -0.92
N CYS A 125 1.94 -12.58 -1.57
CA CYS A 125 2.23 -11.40 -2.38
C CYS A 125 2.22 -10.16 -1.47
N SER A 126 3.31 -9.38 -1.46
CA SER A 126 3.41 -8.15 -0.65
C SER A 126 2.32 -7.12 -0.99
N HIS A 127 1.84 -7.09 -2.24
CA HIS A 127 0.77 -6.21 -2.69
C HIS A 127 -0.57 -6.55 -2.03
N LEU A 128 -0.99 -7.80 -2.12
CA LEU A 128 -2.22 -8.27 -1.48
C LEU A 128 -2.11 -8.21 0.05
N LEU A 129 -0.93 -8.49 0.62
CA LEU A 129 -0.68 -8.36 2.05
C LEU A 129 -0.93 -6.93 2.54
N THR A 130 -0.32 -5.94 1.88
CA THR A 130 -0.44 -4.52 2.28
C THR A 130 -1.84 -3.96 2.02
N LEU A 131 -2.51 -4.41 0.95
CA LEU A 131 -3.91 -4.11 0.69
C LEU A 131 -4.81 -4.65 1.81
N PHE A 132 -4.66 -5.92 2.19
CA PHE A 132 -5.51 -6.54 3.22
C PHE A 132 -5.20 -5.97 4.61
N GLN A 133 -3.95 -5.60 4.91
CA GLN A 133 -3.63 -4.85 6.13
C GLN A 133 -4.35 -3.50 6.19
N LEU A 134 -4.39 -2.76 5.07
CA LEU A 134 -5.14 -1.51 4.98
C LEU A 134 -6.65 -1.74 5.12
N MET A 135 -7.20 -2.80 4.50
CA MET A 135 -8.61 -3.17 4.68
C MET A 135 -8.90 -3.48 6.14
N ALA A 136 -8.06 -4.29 6.81
CA ALA A 136 -8.24 -4.68 8.20
C ALA A 136 -8.25 -3.49 9.18
N SER A 137 -7.52 -2.40 8.89
CA SER A 137 -7.61 -1.17 9.70
C SER A 137 -8.79 -0.27 9.31
N THR A 138 -9.25 -0.35 8.05
CA THR A 138 -10.31 0.50 7.51
C THR A 138 -11.71 0.01 7.91
N LEU A 139 -11.97 -1.29 7.82
CA LEU A 139 -13.32 -1.83 7.98
C LEU A 139 -13.90 -1.63 9.38
N PRO A 140 -13.20 -1.94 10.49
CA PRO A 140 -13.73 -1.70 11.84
C PRO A 140 -14.05 -0.21 12.06
N ARG A 141 -13.17 0.69 11.60
CA ARG A 141 -13.39 2.14 11.70
C ARG A 141 -14.59 2.60 10.87
N ALA A 142 -14.78 2.09 9.66
CA ALA A 142 -15.93 2.42 8.83
C ALA A 142 -17.25 1.96 9.48
N VAL A 143 -17.24 0.80 10.14
CA VAL A 143 -18.37 0.31 10.96
C VAL A 143 -18.66 1.25 12.12
N GLU A 144 -17.64 1.67 12.87
CA GLU A 144 -17.81 2.62 13.98
C GLU A 144 -18.42 3.95 13.52
N ILE A 145 -17.89 4.52 12.43
CA ILE A 145 -18.38 5.79 11.86
C ILE A 145 -19.85 5.67 11.45
N GLU A 146 -20.21 4.61 10.73
CA GLU A 146 -21.57 4.44 10.24
C GLU A 146 -22.54 4.05 11.36
N LYS A 147 -22.14 3.25 12.35
CA LYS A 147 -22.98 2.98 13.54
C LYS A 147 -23.25 4.27 14.30
N ALA A 148 -22.24 5.09 14.55
CA ALA A 148 -22.40 6.38 15.23
C ALA A 148 -23.37 7.30 14.46
N ARG A 149 -23.21 7.42 13.13
CA ARG A 149 -24.11 8.19 12.28
C ARG A 149 -25.53 7.64 12.33
N ALA A 150 -25.72 6.34 12.09
CA ALA A 150 -27.03 5.69 12.09
C ALA A 150 -27.76 5.86 13.43
N SER A 151 -27.05 5.74 14.55
CA SER A 151 -27.61 5.98 15.89
C SER A 151 -28.02 7.44 16.09
N SER A 152 -27.26 8.41 15.58
CA SER A 152 -27.59 9.84 15.70
C SER A 152 -28.72 10.30 14.78
N GLU A 153 -28.80 9.74 13.56
CA GLU A 153 -29.70 10.23 12.51
C GLU A 153 -30.93 9.34 12.31
N GLY A 154 -30.96 8.12 12.86
CA GLY A 154 -32.07 7.19 12.74
C GLY A 154 -32.31 6.66 11.32
N THR A 155 -31.29 6.71 10.46
CA THR A 155 -31.38 6.29 9.05
C THR A 155 -30.37 5.20 8.71
N SER A 156 -30.60 4.47 7.63
CA SER A 156 -29.71 3.41 7.15
C SER A 156 -29.58 3.44 5.63
N HIS A 157 -28.44 3.00 5.11
CA HIS A 157 -28.21 2.94 3.67
C HIS A 157 -29.04 1.83 3.01
N PRO A 158 -29.59 2.04 1.80
CA PRO A 158 -30.23 0.95 1.06
C PRO A 158 -29.19 -0.13 0.68
N ILE A 159 -29.68 -1.36 0.49
CA ILE A 159 -28.85 -2.48 0.01
C ILE A 159 -28.23 -2.15 -1.35
N GLY A 160 -26.98 -2.55 -1.56
CA GLY A 160 -26.19 -2.31 -2.76
C GLY A 160 -25.59 -0.90 -2.84
N PHE A 161 -25.98 0.02 -1.96
CA PHE A 161 -25.44 1.39 -2.01
C PHE A 161 -24.08 1.47 -1.32
N ARG A 162 -23.14 2.10 -2.04
CA ARG A 162 -21.83 2.46 -1.51
C ARG A 162 -22.00 3.67 -0.59
N PHE A 163 -21.45 3.59 0.61
CA PHE A 163 -21.57 4.65 1.60
C PHE A 163 -20.24 5.11 2.17
N PHE A 164 -19.20 4.27 2.10
CA PHE A 164 -17.86 4.61 2.53
C PHE A 164 -16.84 4.30 1.44
N ARG A 165 -15.85 5.19 1.30
CA ARG A 165 -14.68 5.00 0.45
C ARG A 165 -13.44 5.51 1.15
N ARG A 166 -12.38 4.70 1.20
CA ARG A 166 -11.01 5.14 1.46
C ARG A 166 -10.22 5.12 0.16
N SER A 167 -9.49 6.17 -0.13
CA SER A 167 -8.53 6.21 -1.24
C SER A 167 -7.16 6.66 -0.73
N VAL A 168 -6.12 5.92 -1.12
CA VAL A 168 -4.74 6.17 -0.74
C VAL A 168 -3.88 6.27 -2.00
N PHE A 169 -3.07 7.31 -2.09
CA PHE A 169 -2.14 7.54 -3.18
C PHE A 169 -0.73 7.73 -2.63
N ILE A 170 0.25 7.12 -3.30
CA ILE A 170 1.67 7.25 -3.03
C ILE A 170 2.35 7.57 -4.35
N ASP A 171 2.83 8.80 -4.48
CA ASP A 171 3.40 9.35 -5.71
C ASP A 171 4.88 9.64 -5.53
N GLY A 172 5.73 8.92 -6.26
CA GLY A 172 7.17 9.13 -6.25
C GLY A 172 7.63 10.04 -7.37
N HIS A 173 8.49 11.00 -7.04
CA HIS A 173 9.12 11.91 -7.99
C HIS A 173 10.62 11.97 -7.73
N GLU A 174 11.41 11.83 -8.79
CA GLU A 174 12.84 12.10 -8.73
C GLU A 174 13.05 13.60 -8.71
N ARG A 175 13.44 14.13 -7.55
CA ARG A 175 13.74 15.55 -7.37
C ARG A 175 15.08 15.88 -8.02
N ASP A 176 16.09 15.07 -7.71
CA ASP A 176 17.46 15.15 -8.16
C ASP A 176 18.13 13.77 -8.05
N PRO A 177 19.36 13.56 -8.55
CA PRO A 177 19.99 12.24 -8.52
C PRO A 177 20.14 11.61 -7.12
N ALA A 178 20.16 12.41 -6.06
CA ALA A 178 20.34 11.95 -4.68
C ALA A 178 19.01 11.80 -3.90
N SER A 179 17.93 12.42 -4.37
CA SER A 179 16.71 12.62 -3.57
C SER A 179 15.43 12.26 -4.31
N ILE A 180 14.51 11.59 -3.60
CA ILE A 180 13.16 11.28 -4.07
C ILE A 180 12.16 11.97 -3.16
N ASP A 181 11.25 12.74 -3.75
CA ASP A 181 10.07 13.21 -3.04
C ASP A 181 8.93 12.19 -3.19
N VAL A 182 8.30 11.84 -2.07
CA VAL A 182 7.15 10.92 -2.01
C VAL A 182 5.96 11.66 -1.44
N GLY A 183 4.97 11.96 -2.29
CA GLY A 183 3.67 12.48 -1.87
C GLY A 183 2.77 11.35 -1.40
N LEU A 184 2.16 11.51 -0.23
CA LEU A 184 1.21 10.56 0.32
C LEU A 184 -0.12 11.26 0.58
N GLN A 185 -1.22 10.65 0.14
CA GLN A 185 -2.56 11.15 0.41
C GLN A 185 -3.48 10.00 0.80
N LEU A 186 -4.24 10.17 1.88
CA LEU A 186 -5.39 9.35 2.24
C LEU A 186 -6.62 10.23 2.31
N SER A 187 -7.74 9.74 1.77
CA SER A 187 -9.04 10.37 1.94
C SER A 187 -10.10 9.33 2.29
N ASP A 188 -10.78 9.53 3.41
CA ASP A 188 -12.00 8.82 3.78
C ASP A 188 -13.20 9.68 3.42
N THR A 189 -14.11 9.13 2.62
CA THR A 189 -15.41 9.74 2.27
C THR A 189 -16.51 8.85 2.82
N HIS A 190 -17.39 9.42 3.64
CA HIS A 190 -18.60 8.78 4.14
C HIS A 190 -19.80 9.64 3.80
N THR A 191 -20.85 9.01 3.30
CA THR A 191 -22.06 9.70 2.84
C THR A 191 -23.28 9.28 3.65
N ARG A 192 -24.27 10.15 3.75
CA ARG A 192 -25.62 9.84 4.24
C ARG A 192 -26.43 9.06 3.17
N PRO A 193 -27.47 8.33 3.59
CA PRO A 193 -28.50 7.82 2.68
C PRO A 193 -29.11 8.96 1.83
N VAL A 194 -29.71 8.64 0.69
CA VAL A 194 -30.24 9.65 -0.26
C VAL A 194 -31.67 10.05 0.09
N PRO A 195 -31.97 11.33 0.40
CA PRO A 195 -33.28 11.90 0.15
C PRO A 195 -33.44 12.27 -1.34
N PRO A 196 -34.62 12.07 -1.97
CA PRO A 196 -34.86 12.33 -3.39
C PRO A 196 -34.44 13.72 -3.89
N ASP A 197 -34.51 14.74 -3.04
CA ASP A 197 -34.36 16.16 -3.42
C ASP A 197 -33.11 16.83 -2.83
N SER A 198 -32.11 16.05 -2.39
CA SER A 198 -30.89 16.58 -1.77
C SER A 198 -29.76 16.87 -2.77
N GLY A 199 -29.01 17.96 -2.54
CA GLY A 199 -27.81 18.25 -3.31
C GLY A 199 -26.71 17.21 -3.06
N SER A 200 -25.81 17.02 -4.03
CA SER A 200 -24.74 16.01 -3.94
C SER A 200 -23.81 16.21 -2.74
N THR A 201 -23.61 17.46 -2.30
CA THR A 201 -22.79 17.82 -1.14
C THR A 201 -23.48 17.65 0.19
N ASP A 202 -24.81 17.71 0.24
CA ASP A 202 -25.60 17.59 1.49
C ASP A 202 -25.49 16.18 2.08
N ARG A 203 -25.25 15.22 1.19
CA ARG A 203 -24.99 13.83 1.54
C ARG A 203 -23.64 13.63 2.21
N LEU A 204 -22.73 14.60 2.22
CA LEU A 204 -21.42 14.41 2.83
C LEU A 204 -21.53 14.35 4.37
N ALA A 205 -21.39 13.15 4.93
CA ALA A 205 -21.32 12.95 6.37
C ALA A 205 -19.91 13.24 6.88
N LEU A 206 -18.89 12.74 6.19
CA LEU A 206 -17.49 12.98 6.50
C LEU A 206 -16.63 12.96 5.24
N PHE A 207 -15.70 13.90 5.18
CA PHE A 207 -14.52 13.85 4.32
C PHE A 207 -13.28 14.11 5.17
N HIS A 208 -12.51 13.07 5.47
CA HIS A 208 -11.26 13.17 6.22
C HIS A 208 -10.09 12.97 5.27
N GLU A 209 -9.32 14.03 5.05
CA GLU A 209 -8.09 13.99 4.27
C GLU A 209 -6.88 13.98 5.20
N VAL A 210 -5.91 13.11 4.93
CA VAL A 210 -4.57 13.13 5.51
C VAL A 210 -3.56 13.21 4.37
N LYS A 211 -2.57 14.10 4.50
CA LYS A 211 -1.52 14.29 3.50
C LYS A 211 -0.17 14.29 4.19
N ALA A 212 0.80 13.63 3.58
CA ALA A 212 2.19 13.70 3.99
C ALA A 212 3.10 13.90 2.78
N LEU A 213 4.25 14.52 3.01
CA LEU A 213 5.33 14.65 2.03
C LEU A 213 6.61 14.17 2.69
N ALA A 214 7.20 13.11 2.14
CA ALA A 214 8.48 12.59 2.56
C ALA A 214 9.56 12.97 1.53
N ARG A 215 10.73 13.39 1.99
CA ARG A 215 11.96 13.40 1.17
C ARG A 215 12.83 12.25 1.60
N ILE A 216 13.30 11.47 0.64
CA ILE A 216 14.08 10.26 0.86
C ILE A 216 15.46 10.40 0.23
N ASP A 217 16.50 10.15 1.03
CA ASP A 217 17.88 9.92 0.56
C ASP A 217 17.87 8.63 -0.26
N ARG A 218 18.09 8.75 -1.57
CA ARG A 218 18.07 7.62 -2.52
C ARG A 218 19.20 6.63 -2.25
N LYS A 219 20.36 7.08 -1.78
CA LYS A 219 21.52 6.20 -1.60
C LYS A 219 21.43 5.41 -0.30
N ARG A 220 20.93 6.05 0.76
CA ARG A 220 20.88 5.46 2.12
C ARG A 220 19.52 4.91 2.49
N PHE A 221 18.49 5.15 1.68
CA PHE A 221 17.08 4.82 1.95
C PHE A 221 16.67 5.36 3.33
N ARG A 222 16.88 6.66 3.57
CA ARG A 222 16.53 7.34 4.84
C ARG A 222 15.55 8.46 4.61
N VAL A 223 14.69 8.70 5.58
CA VAL A 223 13.74 9.83 5.56
C VAL A 223 14.49 11.11 5.96
N GLU A 224 14.76 11.99 5.02
CA GLU A 224 15.45 13.27 5.28
C GLU A 224 14.49 14.34 5.80
N ALA A 225 13.24 14.32 5.32
CA ALA A 225 12.20 15.21 5.78
C ALA A 225 10.86 14.50 5.73
N LEU A 226 9.99 14.80 6.69
CA LEU A 226 8.62 14.32 6.70
C LEU A 226 7.71 15.40 7.29
N ARG A 227 6.72 15.81 6.50
CA ARG A 227 5.68 16.75 6.90
C ARG A 227 4.34 16.06 6.78
N ALA A 228 3.42 16.34 7.70
CA ALA A 228 2.08 15.78 7.66
C ALA A 228 1.03 16.81 8.06
N ARG A 229 -0.17 16.67 7.49
CA ARG A 229 -1.32 17.49 7.84
C ARG A 229 -2.61 16.75 7.55
N GLU A 230 -3.67 17.14 8.21
CA GLU A 230 -4.98 16.58 7.98
C GLU A 230 -6.08 17.64 7.97
N ARG A 231 -7.23 17.27 7.44
CA ARG A 231 -8.42 18.11 7.43
C ARG A 231 -9.67 17.23 7.45
N ARG A 232 -10.63 17.56 8.31
CA ARG A 232 -11.95 16.92 8.37
C ARG A 232 -13.02 17.92 7.95
N ARG A 233 -13.96 17.44 7.14
CA ARG A 233 -15.07 18.23 6.58
C ARG A 233 -16.36 17.43 6.61
N ASP A 234 -17.45 18.14 6.68
CA ASP A 234 -18.82 17.68 6.43
C ASP A 234 -19.50 18.66 5.46
N ALA A 235 -20.78 18.44 5.15
CA ALA A 235 -21.55 19.31 4.28
C ALA A 235 -21.52 20.80 4.70
N GLY A 236 -21.51 21.11 6.01
CA GLY A 236 -21.55 22.49 6.52
C GLY A 236 -20.20 23.19 6.62
N THR A 237 -19.11 22.43 6.56
CA THR A 237 -17.72 22.91 6.78
C THR A 237 -16.82 22.80 5.55
N LEU A 238 -17.37 22.40 4.40
CA LEU A 238 -16.65 22.12 3.15
C LEU A 238 -15.58 23.17 2.74
N SER A 239 -15.91 24.46 2.87
CA SER A 239 -15.06 25.59 2.52
C SER A 239 -14.37 26.25 3.73
N LYS A 240 -14.71 25.83 4.95
CA LYS A 240 -14.30 26.51 6.20
C LYS A 240 -13.22 25.75 6.96
N SER A 241 -13.21 24.42 6.90
CA SER A 241 -12.21 23.64 7.65
C SER A 241 -10.80 23.90 7.13
N GLU A 242 -9.91 24.22 8.05
CA GLU A 242 -8.50 24.43 7.78
C GLU A 242 -7.69 23.13 7.84
N TRP A 243 -6.46 23.18 7.32
CA TRP A 243 -5.50 22.10 7.50
C TRP A 243 -4.85 22.20 8.87
N ILE A 244 -4.86 21.09 9.61
CA ILE A 244 -4.18 20.96 10.90
C ILE A 244 -2.84 20.29 10.64
N SER A 245 -1.75 20.92 11.07
CA SER A 245 -0.41 20.32 11.01
C SER A 245 -0.33 19.10 11.93
N ARG A 246 0.34 18.05 11.45
CA ARG A 246 0.65 16.82 12.19
C ARG A 246 2.16 16.52 12.17
N ASP A 247 2.97 17.56 11.92
CA ASP A 247 4.44 17.47 11.89
C ASP A 247 5.01 16.95 13.21
N ASP A 248 4.43 17.34 14.35
CA ASP A 248 4.79 16.85 15.69
C ASP A 248 4.73 15.32 15.76
N ARG A 249 3.69 14.72 15.17
CA ARG A 249 3.44 13.28 15.16
C ARG A 249 4.39 12.49 14.29
N VAL A 250 4.99 13.11 13.28
CA VAL A 250 5.84 12.44 12.29
C VAL A 250 7.32 12.80 12.38
N SER A 251 7.65 13.88 13.09
CA SER A 251 9.02 14.40 13.24
C SER A 251 10.05 13.34 13.62
N GLY A 252 9.73 12.47 14.57
CA GLY A 252 10.66 11.44 15.00
C GLY A 252 10.70 10.17 14.14
N LEU A 253 10.18 10.22 12.91
CA LEU A 253 10.48 9.27 11.84
C LEU A 253 11.59 9.77 10.90
N VAL A 254 11.91 11.07 10.96
CA VAL A 254 13.03 11.68 10.23
C VAL A 254 14.35 11.09 10.72
N ASP A 255 15.32 11.05 9.81
CA ASP A 255 16.61 10.37 9.92
C ASP A 255 16.51 8.86 10.12
N GLY A 256 15.32 8.27 10.15
CA GLY A 256 15.13 6.82 10.24
C GLY A 256 15.32 6.11 8.89
N PRO A 257 15.73 4.82 8.89
CA PRO A 257 15.77 4.01 7.67
C PRO A 257 14.35 3.71 7.16
N LEU A 258 14.11 3.90 5.88
CA LEU A 258 12.76 3.85 5.28
C LEU A 258 12.13 2.45 5.30
N ILE A 259 12.93 1.41 5.09
CA ILE A 259 12.42 0.03 4.96
C ILE A 259 12.52 -0.72 6.31
N PRO A 260 13.71 -1.00 6.85
CA PRO A 260 13.81 -1.79 8.06
C PRO A 260 13.26 -1.05 9.29
N GLY A 261 12.33 -1.70 9.99
CA GLY A 261 11.76 -1.22 11.25
C GLY A 261 10.82 -0.02 11.15
N MET A 262 10.51 0.47 9.94
CA MET A 262 9.65 1.65 9.76
C MET A 262 8.25 1.44 10.33
N ALA A 263 7.62 0.29 10.05
CA ALA A 263 6.32 -0.06 10.63
C ALA A 263 6.35 -0.06 12.16
N GLY A 264 7.40 -0.64 12.76
CA GLY A 264 7.58 -0.66 14.22
C GLY A 264 7.68 0.75 14.81
N ARG A 265 8.44 1.65 14.17
CA ARG A 265 8.54 3.06 14.61
C ARG A 265 7.21 3.82 14.44
N ILE A 266 6.47 3.53 13.37
CA ILE A 266 5.12 4.08 13.17
C ILE A 266 4.18 3.62 14.30
N PHE A 267 4.14 2.33 14.62
CA PHE A 267 3.31 1.81 15.70
C PHE A 267 3.73 2.33 17.07
N ALA A 268 5.04 2.45 17.35
CA ALA A 268 5.53 3.01 18.61
C ALA A 268 5.08 4.46 18.83
N ARG A 269 4.86 5.22 17.74
CA ARG A 269 4.44 6.63 17.82
C ARG A 269 2.95 6.84 17.70
N LEU A 270 2.26 6.04 16.88
CA LEU A 270 0.87 6.28 16.47
C LEU A 270 -0.07 5.10 16.79
N GLY A 271 0.42 4.02 17.40
CA GLY A 271 -0.30 2.75 17.53
C GLY A 271 -1.53 2.80 18.44
N GLY A 272 -1.45 3.53 19.56
CA GLY A 272 -2.50 3.56 20.59
C GLY A 272 -3.55 4.66 20.45
N ASP A 273 -3.42 5.54 19.45
CA ASP A 273 -4.23 6.74 19.32
C ASP A 273 -5.16 6.63 18.11
N ALA A 274 -6.47 6.49 18.38
CA ALA A 274 -7.50 6.33 17.36
C ALA A 274 -7.70 7.59 16.49
N ASP A 275 -7.32 8.77 17.01
CA ASP A 275 -7.45 10.04 16.28
C ASP A 275 -6.46 10.13 15.12
N VAL A 276 -5.29 9.50 15.27
CA VAL A 276 -4.23 9.47 14.26
C VAL A 276 -4.21 8.18 13.45
N ALA A 277 -5.20 7.29 13.61
CA ALA A 277 -5.27 6.04 12.87
C ALA A 277 -5.19 6.22 11.34
N PRO A 278 -5.88 7.19 10.70
CA PRO A 278 -5.71 7.43 9.27
C PRO A 278 -4.31 7.91 8.87
N LEU A 279 -3.63 8.69 9.73
CA LEU A 279 -2.23 9.07 9.51
C LEU A 279 -1.29 7.87 9.62
N ARG A 280 -1.49 7.02 10.62
CA ARG A 280 -0.76 5.75 10.79
C ARG A 280 -0.92 4.86 9.56
N ASP A 281 -2.16 4.66 9.12
CA ASP A 281 -2.49 3.81 7.98
C ASP A 281 -1.85 4.34 6.68
N LEU A 282 -1.86 5.67 6.48
CA LEU A 282 -1.17 6.33 5.37
C LEU A 282 0.35 6.09 5.41
N LEU A 283 0.98 6.28 6.57
CA LEU A 283 2.43 6.13 6.72
C LEU A 283 2.89 4.67 6.58
N LEU A 284 2.06 3.69 6.92
CA LEU A 284 2.35 2.28 6.69
C LEU A 284 2.44 1.93 5.20
N GLN A 285 1.87 2.76 4.31
CA GLN A 285 2.00 2.58 2.85
C GLN A 285 3.27 3.21 2.27
N LEU A 286 4.03 3.99 3.04
CA LEU A 286 5.23 4.67 2.56
C LEU A 286 6.31 3.68 2.10
N ALA A 287 6.67 2.69 2.92
CA ALA A 287 7.72 1.73 2.56
C ALA A 287 7.31 0.83 1.38
N PRO A 288 6.10 0.21 1.36
CA PRO A 288 5.64 -0.54 0.19
C PRO A 288 5.60 0.29 -1.10
N GLY A 289 5.08 1.53 -1.03
CA GLY A 289 5.04 2.43 -2.18
C GLY A 289 6.44 2.82 -2.66
N PHE A 290 7.38 3.09 -1.75
CA PHE A 290 8.75 3.44 -2.10
C PHE A 290 9.50 2.32 -2.83
N ILE A 291 9.26 1.06 -2.47
CA ILE A 291 9.84 -0.09 -3.20
C ILE A 291 9.40 -0.06 -4.67
N GLN A 292 8.13 0.24 -4.95
CA GLN A 292 7.62 0.35 -6.32
C GLN A 292 8.18 1.58 -7.06
N ILE A 293 8.34 2.70 -6.36
CA ILE A 293 8.97 3.92 -6.89
C ILE A 293 10.42 3.64 -7.30
N SER A 294 11.18 2.93 -6.46
CA SER A 294 12.59 2.63 -6.69
C SER A 294 12.82 1.77 -7.94
N ALA A 295 11.88 0.89 -8.27
CA ALA A 295 11.94 0.08 -9.47
C ALA A 295 11.85 0.92 -10.78
N ALA A 296 11.29 2.13 -10.74
CA ALA A 296 11.24 3.01 -11.92
C ALA A 296 12.59 3.71 -12.22
N LEU A 297 13.58 3.60 -11.33
CA LEU A 297 14.89 4.22 -11.48
C LEU A 297 15.95 3.29 -12.11
N MET A 298 15.51 2.19 -12.74
CA MET A 298 16.42 1.21 -13.34
C MET A 298 17.25 1.77 -14.50
N ASP A 299 16.77 2.78 -15.21
CA ASP A 299 17.47 3.39 -16.35
C ASP A 299 18.87 3.90 -15.96
N GLY A 300 18.99 4.61 -14.83
CA GLY A 300 20.28 5.15 -14.36
C GLY A 300 21.31 4.07 -14.03
N PHE A 301 20.88 2.84 -13.73
CA PHE A 301 21.81 1.72 -13.51
C PHE A 301 22.43 1.18 -14.82
N PHE A 302 21.77 1.39 -15.95
CA PHE A 302 22.35 1.05 -17.25
C PHE A 302 23.32 2.13 -17.74
N GLU A 303 23.04 3.40 -17.44
CA GLU A 303 23.88 4.54 -17.80
C GLU A 303 25.19 4.60 -16.99
N GLU A 304 25.18 4.16 -15.73
CA GLU A 304 26.39 4.08 -14.89
C GLU A 304 27.33 2.91 -15.25
N LYS A 305 27.00 2.07 -16.24
CA LYS A 305 27.97 1.10 -16.78
C LYS A 305 29.03 1.84 -17.59
N PRO A 306 30.33 1.78 -17.23
CA PRO A 306 31.37 2.16 -18.17
C PRO A 306 31.25 1.24 -19.39
N SER A 307 31.26 1.82 -20.59
CA SER A 307 31.43 1.08 -21.84
C SER A 307 32.58 0.10 -21.68
N SER A 308 32.31 -1.18 -21.91
CA SER A 308 33.26 -2.26 -21.73
C SER A 308 34.41 -2.16 -22.74
N GLU A 309 35.48 -1.45 -22.35
CA GLU A 309 36.83 -1.62 -22.90
C GLU A 309 37.89 -1.89 -21.82
N SER A 310 37.53 -1.97 -20.54
CA SER A 310 38.50 -2.38 -19.51
C SER A 310 38.21 -3.80 -19.00
N THR A 311 39.11 -4.70 -19.37
CA THR A 311 39.23 -6.07 -18.91
C THR A 311 39.73 -6.14 -17.47
N SER A 312 39.16 -7.09 -16.73
CA SER A 312 39.66 -7.67 -15.47
C SER A 312 39.52 -6.88 -14.16
N LYS A 313 38.53 -7.31 -13.35
CA LYS A 313 38.60 -7.75 -11.94
C LYS A 313 37.21 -7.56 -11.33
N SER A 314 36.57 -8.68 -10.96
CA SER A 314 35.32 -8.76 -10.18
C SER A 314 34.33 -7.62 -10.43
N ALA A 315 33.73 -7.58 -11.61
CA ALA A 315 32.53 -6.79 -11.80
C ALA A 315 31.45 -7.38 -10.87
N GLU A 316 31.24 -6.78 -9.70
CA GLU A 316 30.09 -7.08 -8.87
C GLU A 316 28.86 -6.97 -9.77
N LYS A 317 28.14 -8.08 -9.92
CA LYS A 317 26.89 -8.10 -10.68
C LYS A 317 25.99 -7.03 -10.08
N PRO A 318 25.38 -6.17 -10.92
CA PRO A 318 24.57 -5.07 -10.41
C PRO A 318 23.47 -5.61 -9.51
N MET A 319 23.24 -4.88 -8.42
CA MET A 319 22.27 -5.10 -7.36
C MET A 319 20.80 -5.03 -7.86
N VAL A 320 20.49 -5.41 -9.11
CA VAL A 320 19.13 -5.50 -9.69
C VAL A 320 18.24 -6.37 -8.80
N ALA A 321 18.85 -7.41 -8.23
CA ALA A 321 18.38 -8.23 -7.13
C ALA A 321 17.84 -7.49 -5.89
N SER A 322 18.38 -6.32 -5.55
CA SER A 322 18.05 -5.60 -4.31
C SER A 322 16.93 -4.57 -4.45
N ILE A 323 16.56 -4.22 -5.69
CA ILE A 323 15.53 -3.18 -5.94
C ILE A 323 14.23 -3.81 -6.46
N GLY A 324 14.31 -4.93 -7.20
CA GLY A 324 13.14 -5.67 -7.68
C GLY A 324 12.53 -6.66 -6.68
N GLY A 325 13.27 -7.06 -5.66
CA GLY A 325 12.76 -7.94 -4.60
C GLY A 325 13.86 -8.42 -3.67
N ASN A 326 13.94 -7.80 -2.49
CA ASN A 326 14.76 -8.32 -1.41
C ASN A 326 14.42 -9.80 -1.19
N THR A 327 15.43 -10.63 -0.93
CA THR A 327 15.22 -12.04 -0.60
C THR A 327 14.16 -12.17 0.49
N ASN A 328 13.23 -13.09 0.30
CA ASN A 328 12.10 -13.36 1.19
C ASN A 328 11.07 -12.22 1.34
N SER A 329 11.11 -11.20 0.47
CA SER A 329 10.13 -10.10 0.48
C SER A 329 8.73 -10.49 0.02
N CYS A 330 8.62 -11.48 -0.88
CA CYS A 330 7.36 -12.09 -1.28
C CYS A 330 7.57 -13.52 -1.79
N TYR A 331 6.48 -14.23 -2.10
CA TYR A 331 6.49 -15.58 -2.67
C TYR A 331 7.45 -15.73 -3.86
N MET A 332 7.44 -14.79 -4.81
CA MET A 332 8.32 -14.90 -5.99
C MET A 332 9.80 -14.70 -5.66
N TRP A 333 10.10 -13.96 -4.60
CA TRP A 333 11.45 -13.60 -4.16
C TRP A 333 11.95 -14.40 -2.97
N ARG A 334 11.31 -15.54 -2.68
CA ARG A 334 11.79 -16.47 -1.66
C ARG A 334 13.16 -17.03 -2.03
N GLU A 335 13.95 -17.38 -1.03
CA GLU A 335 15.34 -17.81 -1.17
C GLU A 335 15.51 -19.01 -2.12
N ASP A 336 14.59 -19.96 -2.04
CA ASP A 336 14.49 -21.15 -2.88
C ASP A 336 13.61 -20.93 -4.13
N GLY A 337 13.32 -19.68 -4.48
CA GLY A 337 12.46 -19.32 -5.61
C GLY A 337 13.20 -19.23 -6.94
N PRO A 338 12.50 -19.41 -8.07
CA PRO A 338 13.10 -19.30 -9.41
C PRO A 338 13.64 -17.90 -9.69
N ALA A 339 12.98 -16.83 -9.22
CA ALA A 339 13.46 -15.46 -9.43
C ALA A 339 14.76 -15.17 -8.68
N THR A 340 14.89 -15.65 -7.43
CA THR A 340 16.12 -15.50 -6.63
C THR A 340 17.28 -16.27 -7.25
N ARG A 341 17.06 -17.54 -7.68
CA ARG A 341 18.08 -18.33 -8.37
C ARG A 341 18.56 -17.67 -9.66
N ALA A 342 17.64 -17.15 -10.45
CA ALA A 342 17.96 -16.58 -11.76
C ALA A 342 18.57 -15.18 -11.68
N SER A 343 18.28 -14.40 -10.62
CA SER A 343 18.89 -13.09 -10.38
C SER A 343 20.32 -13.18 -9.82
N GLY A 344 20.77 -14.38 -9.41
CA GLY A 344 22.13 -14.61 -8.93
C GLY A 344 22.41 -14.02 -7.54
N ILE A 345 21.36 -13.77 -6.74
CA ILE A 345 21.49 -13.41 -5.33
C ILE A 345 22.12 -14.60 -4.60
N ARG A 346 23.35 -14.45 -4.12
CA ARG A 346 23.97 -15.46 -3.25
C ARG A 346 23.29 -15.41 -1.89
N THR A 347 22.86 -16.56 -1.42
CA THR A 347 22.46 -16.76 -0.03
C THR A 347 23.67 -16.46 0.87
N PRO A 348 23.53 -15.71 1.98
CA PRO A 348 24.57 -15.71 2.98
C PRO A 348 24.70 -17.14 3.49
N SER A 349 25.90 -17.71 3.33
CA SER A 349 26.25 -19.01 3.91
C SER A 349 25.88 -19.00 5.40
N PRO A 350 25.21 -20.05 5.92
CA PRO A 350 24.98 -20.14 7.36
C PRO A 350 26.34 -20.03 8.04
N SER A 351 26.44 -19.14 9.03
CA SER A 351 27.60 -19.10 9.92
C SER A 351 27.75 -20.51 10.51
N SER A 352 28.83 -21.18 10.13
CA SER A 352 29.26 -22.40 10.77
C SER A 352 29.63 -22.07 12.20
N ASP A 353 28.77 -22.45 13.15
CA ASP A 353 29.15 -22.64 14.55
C ASP A 353 30.07 -23.85 14.69
#